data_AF-A0A919I0V7-F1
#
_entry.id   AF-A0A919I0V7-F1
#
_cell.length_a   1.000
_cell.length_b   1.000
_cell.length_c   1.000
_cell.angle_alpha   90.00
_cell.angle_beta   90.00
_cell.angle_gamma   90.00
#
_symmetry.space_group_name_H-M   'P 1'
#
loop_
_entity.id
_entity.type
_entity.pdbx_description
1 polymer ?
#
loop_
_entity_poly.entity_id
_entity_poly.type
_entity_poly.pdbx_seq_one_letter_code
_entity_poly.pdbx_strand_id
1 'polypeptide(L)'
;MVLEDEIPLPDAFHEAVSTLEICLPETLQALPDEERWLIEEADLNRRPQQRPADELGITLTAFKSRLLRARKHLKKTMTELCQVEVDDASSVCCHKKMD
;
A
#
# COMPACT_ATOMS: atom_id res chain seq x y z
N MET A 1 3.42 -11.18 33.02
CA MET A 1 3.25 -10.10 32.03
C MET A 1 1.95 -10.40 31.34
N VAL A 2 0.86 -9.83 31.86
CA VAL A 2 -0.47 -10.03 31.30
C VAL A 2 -0.53 -9.11 30.09
N LEU A 3 -0.81 -9.68 28.93
CA LEU A 3 -1.06 -8.94 27.71
C LEU A 3 -2.47 -8.37 27.84
N GLU A 4 -2.60 -7.28 28.60
CA GLU A 4 -3.84 -6.51 28.70
C GLU A 4 -3.75 -5.39 27.67
N ASP A 5 -4.25 -5.66 26.44
CA ASP A 5 -4.79 -4.64 25.53
C ASP A 5 -5.34 -5.32 24.25
N GLU A 6 -6.35 -6.17 24.39
CA GLU A 6 -7.30 -6.34 23.29
C GLU A 6 -8.37 -5.26 23.45
N ILE A 7 -8.05 -4.06 22.96
CA ILE A 7 -9.04 -3.01 22.74
C ILE A 7 -10.00 -3.56 21.68
N PRO A 8 -11.31 -3.71 21.94
CA PRO A 8 -12.25 -4.18 20.94
C PRO A 8 -12.26 -3.17 19.79
N LEU A 9 -11.75 -3.57 18.63
CA LEU A 9 -11.83 -2.73 17.44
C LEU A 9 -13.27 -2.76 16.92
N PRO A 10 -13.83 -1.61 16.53
CA PRO A 10 -15.16 -1.57 15.94
C PRO A 10 -15.24 -2.51 14.73
N ASP A 11 -16.39 -3.14 14.50
CA ASP A 11 -16.58 -4.07 13.37
C ASP A 11 -16.20 -3.46 12.02
N ALA A 12 -16.46 -2.17 11.83
CA ALA A 12 -16.06 -1.41 10.63
C ALA A 12 -14.54 -1.37 10.41
N PHE A 13 -13.74 -1.40 11.48
CA PHE A 13 -12.28 -1.48 11.37
C PHE A 13 -11.83 -2.87 10.91
N HIS A 14 -12.45 -3.93 11.44
CA HIS A 14 -12.17 -5.30 11.03
C HIS A 14 -12.51 -5.53 9.56
N GLU A 15 -13.63 -4.99 9.09
CA GLU A 15 -14.08 -5.09 7.70
C GLU A 15 -13.14 -4.34 6.73
N ALA A 16 -12.68 -3.14 7.11
CA ALA A 16 -11.71 -2.37 6.33
C ALA A 16 -10.35 -3.08 6.23
N VAL A 17 -9.84 -3.64 7.32
CA VAL A 17 -8.58 -4.40 7.32
C VAL A 17 -8.71 -5.68 6.50
N SER A 18 -9.81 -6.42 6.64
CA SER A 18 -10.09 -7.64 5.87
C SER A 18 -10.16 -7.35 4.36
N THR A 19 -10.73 -6.21 3.98
CA THR A 19 -10.77 -5.76 2.57
C THR A 19 -9.37 -5.45 2.04
N LEU A 20 -8.49 -4.85 2.86
CA LEU A 20 -7.11 -4.54 2.48
C LEU A 20 -6.23 -5.79 2.37
N GLU A 21 -6.44 -6.79 3.22
CA GLU A 21 -5.74 -8.08 3.19
C GLU A 21 -5.96 -8.85 1.89
N ILE A 22 -7.15 -8.71 1.28
CA ILE A 22 -7.49 -9.32 -0.01
C ILE A 22 -7.05 -8.43 -1.17
N CYS A 23 -7.26 -7.12 -1.03
CA CYS A 23 -7.04 -6.15 -2.11
C CYS A 23 -5.59 -6.02 -2.56
N LEU A 24 -4.63 -6.00 -1.62
CA LEU A 24 -3.22 -5.76 -1.95
C LEU A 24 -2.62 -6.91 -2.79
N PRO A 25 -2.77 -8.19 -2.42
CA PRO A 25 -2.30 -9.32 -3.24
C PRO A 25 -2.91 -9.33 -4.66
N GLU A 26 -4.20 -9.05 -4.80
CA GLU A 26 -4.87 -9.00 -6.11
C GLU A 26 -4.37 -7.83 -6.95
N THR A 27 -4.20 -6.66 -6.34
CA THR A 27 -3.67 -5.48 -7.04
C THR A 27 -2.23 -5.70 -7.50
N LEU A 28 -1.38 -6.29 -6.65
CA LEU A 28 0.00 -6.60 -7.02
C LEU A 28 0.05 -7.57 -8.20
N GLN A 29 -0.84 -8.56 -8.27
CA GLN A 29 -0.93 -9.48 -9.40
C GLN A 29 -1.38 -8.80 -10.70
N ALA A 30 -2.18 -7.73 -10.61
CA ALA A 30 -2.63 -6.95 -11.76
C ALA A 30 -1.57 -5.96 -12.30
N LEU A 31 -0.52 -5.66 -11.53
CA LEU A 31 0.56 -4.77 -11.95
C LEU A 31 1.59 -5.47 -12.85
N PRO A 32 2.30 -4.71 -13.71
CA PRO A 32 3.44 -5.23 -14.46
C PRO A 32 4.50 -5.85 -13.52
N ASP A 33 5.14 -6.94 -13.96
CA ASP A 33 6.10 -7.69 -13.14
C ASP A 33 7.23 -6.82 -12.57
N GLU A 34 7.77 -5.89 -13.37
CA GLU A 34 8.80 -4.95 -12.90
C GLU A 34 8.28 -4.05 -11.77
N GLU A 35 7.06 -3.54 -11.89
CA GLU A 35 6.47 -2.65 -10.89
C GLU A 35 6.13 -3.40 -9.60
N ARG A 36 5.52 -4.60 -9.72
CA ARG A 36 5.27 -5.49 -8.59
C ARG A 36 6.57 -5.78 -7.85
N TRP A 37 7.62 -6.19 -8.57
CA TRP A 37 8.91 -6.51 -7.96
C TRP A 37 9.51 -5.31 -7.22
N LEU A 38 9.47 -4.10 -7.81
CA LEU A 38 9.96 -2.89 -7.15
C LEU A 38 9.25 -2.63 -5.81
N ILE A 39 7.92 -2.80 -5.77
CA ILE A 39 7.11 -2.62 -4.56
C ILE A 39 7.44 -3.70 -3.54
N GLU A 40 7.51 -4.96 -3.95
CA GLU A 40 7.84 -6.08 -3.07
C GLU A 40 9.21 -5.87 -2.42
N GLU A 41 10.25 -5.53 -3.19
CA GLU A 41 11.58 -5.38 -2.63
C GLU A 41 11.75 -4.17 -1.72
N ALA A 42 11.13 -3.04 -2.08
CA ALA A 42 11.30 -1.78 -1.35
C ALA A 42 10.33 -1.63 -0.17
N ASP A 43 9.06 -2.00 -0.34
CA ASP A 43 7.99 -1.67 0.59
C ASP A 43 7.61 -2.86 1.49
N LEU A 44 7.59 -4.07 0.94
CA LEU A 44 7.21 -5.28 1.69
C LEU A 44 8.43 -5.94 2.35
N ASN A 45 9.47 -6.20 1.57
CA ASN A 45 10.73 -6.81 2.05
C ASN A 45 11.64 -5.80 2.75
N ARG A 46 11.34 -4.49 2.62
CA ARG A 46 12.10 -3.37 3.21
C ARG A 46 13.60 -3.45 2.94
N ARG A 47 14.01 -3.96 1.78
CA ARG A 47 15.42 -4.04 1.41
C ARG A 47 15.97 -2.62 1.21
N PRO A 48 17.23 -2.35 1.59
CA PRO A 48 17.88 -1.10 1.24
C PRO A 48 17.85 -0.91 -0.28
N GLN A 49 17.20 0.14 -0.76
CA GLN A 49 16.91 0.40 -2.18
C GLN A 49 18.15 0.38 -3.10
N GLN A 50 19.35 0.59 -2.54
CA GLN A 50 20.60 0.45 -3.28
C GLN A 50 20.82 -0.98 -3.79
N ARG A 51 20.51 -2.03 -3.01
CA ARG A 51 20.69 -3.42 -3.45
C ARG A 51 19.89 -3.78 -4.71
N PRO A 52 18.55 -3.59 -4.75
CA PRO A 52 17.80 -3.89 -5.97
C PRO A 52 18.15 -2.93 -7.12
N ALA A 53 18.65 -1.71 -6.85
CA ALA A 53 19.19 -0.85 -7.90
C ALA A 53 20.47 -1.45 -8.53
N ASP A 54 21.37 -1.98 -7.71
CA ASP A 54 22.60 -2.64 -8.16
C ASP A 54 22.28 -3.94 -8.93
N GLU A 55 21.30 -4.74 -8.48
CA GLU A 55 20.83 -5.96 -9.17
C GLU A 55 20.25 -5.66 -10.56
N LEU A 56 19.58 -4.52 -10.71
CA LEU A 56 19.07 -4.03 -11.99
C LEU A 56 20.14 -3.31 -12.84
N GLY A 57 21.33 -3.06 -12.30
CA GLY A 57 22.39 -2.30 -12.97
C GLY A 57 22.02 -0.83 -13.22
N ILE A 58 21.21 -0.22 -12.35
CA ILE A 58 20.75 1.17 -12.49
C ILE A 58 21.18 2.03 -11.31
N THR A 59 21.16 3.36 -11.49
CA THR A 59 21.44 4.28 -10.38
C THR A 59 20.32 4.26 -9.35
N LEU A 60 20.65 4.57 -8.09
CA LEU A 60 19.65 4.74 -7.02
C LEU A 60 18.55 5.75 -7.39
N THR A 61 18.91 6.81 -8.10
CA THR A 61 17.95 7.82 -8.58
C THR A 61 16.99 7.25 -9.62
N ALA A 62 17.49 6.44 -10.55
CA ALA A 62 16.65 5.74 -11.52
C ALA A 62 15.71 4.74 -10.82
N PHE A 63 16.21 3.97 -9.86
CA PHE A 63 15.40 3.06 -9.05
C PHE A 63 14.27 3.79 -8.33
N LYS A 64 14.58 4.88 -7.61
CA LYS A 64 13.58 5.70 -6.89
C LYS A 64 12.51 6.27 -7.83
N SER A 65 12.89 6.70 -9.03
CA SER A 65 11.94 7.19 -10.04
C SER A 65 10.99 6.09 -10.53
N ARG A 66 11.51 4.88 -10.77
CA ARG A 66 10.68 3.72 -11.14
C ARG A 66 9.75 3.32 -10.01
N LEU A 67 10.26 3.20 -8.79
CA LEU A 67 9.47 2.88 -7.60
C LEU A 67 8.35 3.90 -7.35
N LEU A 68 8.61 5.20 -7.54
CA LEU A 68 7.58 6.23 -7.43
C LEU A 68 6.45 6.02 -8.43
N ARG A 69 6.76 5.63 -9.67
CA ARG A 69 5.75 5.34 -10.69
C ARG A 69 4.97 4.08 -10.36
N ALA A 70 5.65 3.01 -9.94
CA ALA A 70 5.02 1.77 -9.49
C ALA A 70 4.02 2.03 -8.34
N ARG A 71 4.40 2.82 -7.33
CA ARG A 71 3.50 3.19 -6.22
C ARG A 71 2.28 4.01 -6.67
N LYS A 72 2.44 4.90 -7.65
CA LYS A 72 1.31 5.65 -8.22
C LYS A 72 0.36 4.72 -8.97
N HIS A 73 0.90 3.77 -9.73
CA HIS A 73 0.10 2.78 -10.44
C HIS A 73 -0.64 1.87 -9.45
N LEU A 74 0.06 1.33 -8.44
CA LEU A 74 -0.54 0.57 -7.35
C LEU A 74 -1.72 1.30 -6.74
N LYS A 75 -1.53 2.56 -6.31
CA LYS A 75 -2.60 3.38 -5.72
C LYS A 75 -3.82 3.44 -6.65
N LYS A 76 -3.61 3.75 -7.93
CA LYS A 76 -4.69 3.84 -8.92
C LYS A 76 -5.41 2.50 -9.06
N THR A 77 -4.68 1.40 -9.21
CA THR A 77 -5.25 0.07 -9.40
C THR A 77 -6.01 -0.41 -8.15
N MET A 78 -5.52 -0.11 -6.95
CA MET A 78 -6.25 -0.40 -5.70
C MET A 78 -7.59 0.37 -5.65
N THR A 79 -7.61 1.64 -6.04
CA THR A 79 -8.85 2.43 -6.13
C THR A 79 -9.84 1.83 -7.11
N GLU A 80 -9.38 1.36 -8.27
CA GLU A 80 -10.22 0.77 -9.32
C GLU A 80 -10.75 -0.62 -8.96
N LEU A 81 -9.90 -1.51 -8.45
CA LEU A 81 -10.25 -2.90 -8.18
C LEU A 81 -11.03 -3.08 -6.88
N CYS A 82 -10.66 -2.33 -5.85
CA CYS A 82 -11.14 -2.58 -4.50
C CYS A 82 -12.18 -1.55 -4.05
N GLN A 83 -12.59 -0.65 -4.94
CA GLN A 83 -13.51 0.47 -4.63
C GLN A 83 -13.10 1.25 -3.38
N VAL A 84 -11.79 1.32 -3.13
CA VAL A 84 -11.24 2.11 -2.02
C VAL A 84 -11.39 3.55 -2.44
N GLU A 85 -12.47 4.20 -1.96
CA GLU A 85 -12.65 5.65 -2.00
C GLU A 85 -11.41 6.28 -1.36
N VAL A 86 -10.49 6.75 -2.21
CA VAL A 86 -9.39 7.59 -1.76
C VAL A 86 -10.00 8.96 -1.57
N ASP A 87 -10.48 9.24 -0.36
CA ASP A 87 -10.79 10.60 0.03
C ASP A 87 -9.50 11.43 -0.15
N ASP A 88 -9.51 12.39 -1.09
CA ASP A 88 -8.43 13.36 -1.33
C ASP A 88 -8.17 14.26 -0.10
N ALA A 89 -8.93 14.08 0.97
CA ALA A 89 -8.75 14.67 2.27
C ALA A 89 -8.04 13.68 3.21
N SER A 90 -6.73 13.52 3.08
CA SER A 90 -5.93 13.02 4.20
C SER A 90 -5.79 14.10 5.29
N SER A 91 -6.90 14.40 5.94
CA SER A 91 -6.99 14.25 7.38
C SER A 91 -8.32 13.55 7.62
N VAL A 92 -8.31 12.30 8.10
CA VAL A 92 -9.51 11.77 8.75
C VAL A 92 -9.76 12.70 9.93
N CYS A 93 -10.66 13.65 9.74
CA CYS A 93 -11.01 14.66 10.72
C CYS A 93 -12.53 14.70 10.78
N CYS A 94 -13.05 13.99 11.78
CA CYS A 94 -14.37 14.10 12.39
C CYS A 94 -15.59 14.15 11.45
N HIS A 95 -16.37 13.06 11.44
CA HIS A 95 -17.73 13.03 10.90
C HIS A 95 -18.60 14.13 11.53
N LYS A 96 -19.04 15.12 10.73
CA LYS A 96 -20.06 16.08 11.17
C LYS A 96 -21.41 15.59 10.66
N LYS A 97 -22.25 15.16 11.60
CA LYS A 97 -23.66 14.83 11.39
C LYS A 97 -24.38 16.10 10.90
N MET A 98 -25.14 16.02 9.82
CA MET A 98 -26.07 17.07 9.41
C MET A 98 -27.49 16.53 9.55
N ASP A 99 -28.36 17.33 10.17
CA ASP A 99 -29.80 17.11 10.29
C ASP A 99 -30.51 17.12 8.92
#